data_AF-K2DFK1-F1
#
_entry.id   AF-K2DFK1-F1
#
_cell.length_a   1.000
_cell.length_b   1.000
_cell.length_c   1.000
_cell.angle_alpha   90.00
_cell.angle_beta   90.00
_cell.angle_gamma   90.00
#
_symmetry.space_group_name_H-M   'P 1'
#
loop_
_entity.id
_entity.type
_entity.pdbx_description
1 polymer ?
#
loop_
_entity_poly.entity_id
_entity_poly.type
_entity_poly.pdbx_seq_one_letter_code
_entity_poly.pdbx_strand_id
1 'polypeptide(L)'
;MSNAACHTFETQEQLHAWLQANHASETELWVRIFKKATDQPSVTWDDCVVAAIAWGWIDGQRKSLDDTSFLQRLTPRRARSNWSQKNVQHAERLIEQGRMQALEISAIAREYKRKGDPEISVKSMALISVWLSVNT
;
A
#
# COMPACT_ATOMS: atom_id res chain seq x y z
N MET A 1 24.62 1.84 -15.68
CA MET A 1 23.39 2.03 -14.88
C MET A 1 22.96 0.66 -14.40
N SER A 2 22.91 0.40 -13.09
CA SER A 2 22.51 -0.93 -12.61
C SER A 2 21.04 -1.16 -12.96
N ASN A 3 20.77 -2.20 -13.75
CA ASN A 3 19.44 -2.76 -13.93
C ASN A 3 19.01 -3.34 -12.58
N ALA A 4 18.48 -2.51 -11.68
CA ALA A 4 17.67 -3.04 -10.60
C ALA A 4 16.53 -3.82 -11.27
N ALA A 5 16.37 -5.10 -10.94
CA ALA A 5 15.25 -5.88 -11.44
C ALA A 5 13.97 -5.12 -11.08
N CYS A 6 13.20 -4.73 -12.09
CA CYS A 6 11.96 -3.99 -11.93
C CYS A 6 10.81 -4.79 -12.54
N HIS A 7 9.66 -4.73 -11.90
CA HIS A 7 8.45 -5.42 -12.32
C HIS A 7 7.49 -4.41 -12.96
N THR A 8 6.74 -4.88 -13.94
CA THR A 8 5.67 -4.09 -14.58
C THR A 8 4.34 -4.75 -14.24
N PHE A 9 3.35 -3.94 -13.94
CA PHE A 9 1.97 -4.39 -13.71
C PHE A 9 1.03 -3.52 -14.54
N GLU A 10 0.09 -4.15 -15.23
CA GLU A 10 -0.90 -3.47 -16.06
C GLU A 10 -2.09 -2.98 -15.22
N THR A 11 -2.43 -3.73 -14.17
CA THR A 11 -3.57 -3.43 -13.29
C THR A 11 -3.19 -3.51 -11.81
N GLN A 12 -4.00 -2.86 -10.98
CA GLN A 12 -3.83 -2.87 -9.53
C GLN A 12 -3.89 -4.31 -8.96
N GLU A 13 -4.74 -5.17 -9.52
CA GLU A 13 -4.93 -6.56 -9.08
C GLU A 13 -3.67 -7.40 -9.26
N GLN A 14 -2.94 -7.20 -10.38
CA GLN A 14 -1.68 -7.89 -10.62
C GLN A 14 -0.62 -7.51 -9.58
N LEU A 15 -0.55 -6.22 -9.22
CA LEU A 15 0.34 -5.75 -8.15
C LEU A 15 -0.07 -6.32 -6.79
N HIS A 16 -1.38 -6.38 -6.49
CA HIS A 16 -1.88 -7.03 -5.28
C HIS A 16 -1.49 -8.51 -5.21
N ALA A 17 -1.60 -9.26 -6.31
CA ALA A 17 -1.24 -10.67 -6.36
C ALA A 17 0.26 -10.87 -6.10
N TRP A 18 1.12 -9.99 -6.62
CA TRP A 18 2.54 -10.02 -6.31
C TRP A 18 2.79 -9.77 -4.81
N LEU A 19 2.18 -8.73 -4.24
CA LEU A 19 2.35 -8.43 -2.82
C LEU A 19 1.80 -9.56 -1.94
N GLN A 20 0.66 -10.15 -2.29
CA GLN A 20 0.12 -11.31 -1.59
C GLN A 20 1.14 -12.44 -1.47
N ALA A 21 1.82 -12.77 -2.56
CA ALA A 21 2.80 -13.85 -2.60
C ALA A 21 4.14 -13.50 -1.92
N ASN A 22 4.53 -12.21 -1.91
CA ASN A 22 5.92 -11.83 -1.63
C ASN A 22 6.12 -10.85 -0.46
N HIS A 23 5.06 -10.22 0.07
CA HIS A 23 5.18 -9.11 1.04
C HIS A 23 5.92 -9.48 2.34
N ALA A 24 5.94 -10.77 2.71
CA ALA A 24 6.57 -11.28 3.92
C ALA A 24 8.04 -11.70 3.71
N SER A 25 8.44 -12.04 2.49
CA SER A 25 9.78 -12.54 2.16
C SER A 25 10.67 -11.50 1.49
N GLU A 26 10.08 -10.60 0.70
CA GLU A 26 10.82 -9.59 -0.05
C GLU A 26 11.06 -8.32 0.78
N THR A 27 12.19 -7.67 0.52
CA THR A 27 12.60 -6.46 1.24
C THR A 27 12.35 -5.17 0.46
N GLU A 28 12.16 -5.28 -0.85
CA GLU A 28 11.76 -4.18 -1.72
C GLU A 28 11.13 -4.67 -3.02
N LEU A 29 10.43 -3.78 -3.70
CA LEU A 29 9.90 -3.97 -5.03
C LEU A 29 10.09 -2.67 -5.82
N TRP A 30 10.68 -2.77 -7.01
CA TRP A 30 10.72 -1.67 -7.95
C TRP A 30 9.64 -1.86 -9.02
N VAL A 31 8.63 -1.00 -9.01
CA VAL A 31 7.53 -1.01 -9.97
C VAL A 31 7.85 -0.04 -11.11
N ARG A 32 7.89 -0.54 -12.34
CA ARG A 32 7.94 0.29 -13.54
C ARG A 32 6.53 0.77 -13.88
N ILE A 33 6.38 2.08 -13.95
CA ILE A 33 5.13 2.78 -14.26
C ILE A 33 5.31 3.52 -15.57
N PHE A 34 4.46 3.23 -16.55
CA PHE A 34 4.42 3.96 -17.81
C PHE A 34 3.68 5.29 -17.65
N LYS A 35 4.18 6.32 -18.33
CA LYS A 35 3.56 7.65 -18.36
C LYS A 35 2.27 7.57 -19.17
N LYS A 36 1.26 8.34 -18.78
CA LYS A 36 -0.07 8.34 -19.44
C LYS A 36 -0.04 8.59 -20.96
N ALA A 37 1.01 9.23 -21.48
CA ALA A 37 1.15 9.56 -22.90
C ALA A 37 1.56 8.37 -23.79
N THR A 38 1.83 7.19 -23.23
CA THR A 38 2.43 6.07 -23.97
C THR A 38 1.40 5.03 -24.42
N ASP A 39 0.12 5.22 -24.11
CA ASP A 39 -1.00 4.28 -24.32
C ASP A 39 -0.74 2.84 -23.82
N GLN A 40 0.28 2.66 -22.98
CA GLN A 40 0.65 1.35 -22.45
C GLN A 40 -0.10 1.11 -21.13
N PRO A 41 -0.79 -0.03 -20.97
CA PRO A 41 -1.43 -0.40 -19.71
C PRO A 41 -0.41 -0.40 -18.57
N SER A 42 -0.74 0.29 -17.49
CA SER A 42 0.16 0.41 -16.35
C SER A 42 -0.61 0.80 -15.10
N VAL A 43 -0.20 0.23 -13.97
CA VAL A 43 -0.56 0.76 -12.65
C VAL A 43 -0.15 2.22 -12.53
N THR A 44 -1.00 3.02 -11.90
CA THR A 44 -0.65 4.38 -11.51
C THR A 44 0.15 4.38 -10.19
N TRP A 45 0.70 5.54 -9.84
CA TRP A 45 1.30 5.70 -8.51
C TRP A 45 0.27 5.51 -7.39
N ASP A 46 -0.99 5.92 -7.59
CA ASP A 46 -2.03 5.75 -6.56
C ASP A 46 -2.36 4.26 -6.37
N ASP A 47 -2.43 3.48 -7.45
CA ASP A 47 -2.58 2.02 -7.38
C ASP A 47 -1.45 1.39 -6.56
N CYS A 48 -0.21 1.87 -6.74
CA CYS A 48 0.94 1.41 -5.98
C CYS A 48 0.82 1.74 -4.49
N VAL A 49 0.39 2.96 -4.15
CA VAL A 49 0.18 3.38 -2.75
C VAL A 49 -0.91 2.54 -2.09
N VAL A 50 -2.05 2.38 -2.74
CA VAL A 50 -3.20 1.64 -2.21
C VAL A 50 -2.85 0.16 -2.04
N ALA A 51 -2.22 -0.46 -3.03
CA ALA A 51 -1.79 -1.85 -2.94
C ALA A 51 -0.72 -2.03 -1.84
N ALA A 52 0.27 -1.15 -1.75
CA ALA A 52 1.29 -1.22 -0.72
C ALA A 52 0.70 -1.14 0.69
N ILE A 53 -0.19 -0.16 0.95
CA ILE A 53 -0.82 0.02 2.26
C ILE A 53 -1.61 -1.21 2.69
N ALA A 54 -2.33 -1.84 1.76
CA ALA A 54 -3.10 -3.05 2.06
C ALA A 54 -2.24 -4.17 2.65
N TRP A 55 -0.98 -4.28 2.21
CA TRP A 55 -0.03 -5.32 2.57
C TRP A 55 1.05 -4.87 3.57
N GLY A 56 0.92 -3.69 4.18
CA GLY A 56 1.89 -3.19 5.17
C GLY A 56 3.18 -2.66 4.56
N TRP A 57 3.14 -2.36 3.27
CA TRP A 57 4.22 -1.74 2.53
C TRP A 57 3.93 -0.24 2.34
N ILE A 58 4.95 0.52 1.97
CA ILE A 58 4.85 1.95 1.65
C ILE A 58 5.63 2.27 0.39
N ASP A 59 5.20 3.30 -0.32
CA ASP A 59 5.98 3.88 -1.40
C ASP A 59 7.16 4.71 -0.84
N GLY A 60 8.24 4.73 -1.60
CA GLY A 60 9.44 5.47 -1.28
C GLY A 60 9.98 6.19 -2.50
N GLN A 61 11.22 5.87 -2.85
CA GLN A 61 11.94 6.58 -3.91
C GLN A 61 11.26 6.40 -5.27
N ARG A 62 11.04 7.52 -5.96
CA ARG A 62 10.76 7.57 -7.39
C ARG A 62 12.06 7.80 -8.16
N LYS A 63 12.27 7.08 -9.26
CA LYS A 63 13.46 7.21 -10.11
C LYS A 63 13.05 7.26 -11.58
N SER A 64 13.59 8.20 -12.35
CA SER A 64 13.39 8.19 -13.81
C SER A 64 14.04 6.94 -14.42
N LEU A 65 13.36 6.29 -15.36
CA LEU A 65 13.92 5.15 -16.10
C LEU A 65 14.27 5.54 -17.53
N ASP A 66 13.27 6.07 -18.24
CA ASP A 66 13.38 6.50 -19.64
C ASP A 66 12.30 7.55 -19.99
N ASP A 67 12.21 7.88 -21.27
CA ASP A 67 11.29 8.92 -21.76
C ASP A 67 9.81 8.56 -21.57
N THR A 68 9.50 7.28 -21.46
CA THR A 68 8.13 6.76 -21.42
C THR A 68 7.74 6.22 -20.05
N SER A 69 8.69 6.05 -19.12
CA SER A 69 8.42 5.40 -17.83
C SER A 69 9.32 5.86 -16.69
N PHE A 70 8.90 5.54 -15.47
CA PHE A 70 9.67 5.76 -14.26
C PHE A 70 9.49 4.58 -13.31
N LEU A 71 10.39 4.44 -12.34
CA LEU A 71 10.31 3.45 -11.28
C LEU A 71 9.75 4.06 -10.00
N GLN A 72 8.88 3.31 -9.33
CA GLN A 72 8.44 3.56 -7.97
C GLN A 72 8.92 2.42 -7.08
N ARG A 73 9.70 2.75 -6.04
CA ARG A 73 10.10 1.77 -5.04
C ARG A 73 9.01 1.60 -4.00
N LEU A 74 8.70 0.36 -3.66
CA LEU A 74 7.87 -0.06 -2.53
C LEU A 74 8.73 -0.85 -1.55
N THR A 75 8.47 -0.69 -0.26
CA THR A 75 9.17 -1.44 0.81
C THR A 75 8.25 -1.76 1.97
N PRO A 76 8.54 -2.82 2.76
CA PRO A 76 7.89 -3.05 4.04
C PRO A 76 7.95 -1.81 4.92
N ARG A 77 6.82 -1.43 5.48
CA ARG A 77 6.74 -0.31 6.41
C ARG A 77 7.42 -0.68 7.73
N ARG A 78 8.24 0.21 8.26
CA ARG A 78 8.80 0.02 9.61
C ARG A 78 7.67 0.01 10.65
N ALA A 79 7.64 -1.00 11.52
CA ALA A 79 6.53 -1.20 12.47
C ALA A 79 6.18 0.03 13.35
N ARG A 80 7.15 0.90 13.62
CA ARG A 80 7.01 2.10 14.46
C ARG A 80 7.05 3.43 13.68
N SER A 81 7.03 3.42 12.35
CA SER A 81 6.91 4.69 11.62
C SER A 81 5.56 5.35 11.92
N ASN A 82 5.46 6.66 11.68
CA ASN A 82 4.19 7.37 11.78
C ASN A 82 3.31 7.07 10.55
N TRP A 83 2.00 7.24 10.67
CA TRP A 83 1.10 7.26 9.51
C TRP A 83 0.80 8.70 9.09
N SER A 84 0.93 8.99 7.80
CA SER A 84 0.41 10.24 7.24
C SER A 84 -1.12 10.21 7.24
N GLN A 85 -1.75 11.39 7.27
CA GLN A 85 -3.22 11.48 7.20
C GLN A 85 -3.77 10.85 5.91
N LYS A 86 -3.07 11.02 4.79
CA LYS A 86 -3.45 10.41 3.50
C LYS A 86 -3.42 8.88 3.58
N ASN A 87 -2.37 8.28 4.14
CA ASN A 87 -2.29 6.81 4.25
C ASN A 87 -3.32 6.25 5.22
N VAL A 88 -3.65 6.99 6.28
CA VAL A 88 -4.78 6.66 7.17
C VAL A 88 -6.08 6.61 6.37
N GLN A 89 -6.39 7.64 5.57
CA GLN A 89 -7.61 7.67 4.76
C GLN A 89 -7.68 6.52 3.73
N HIS A 90 -6.56 6.16 3.10
CA HIS A 90 -6.52 4.99 2.21
C HIS A 90 -6.79 3.69 2.97
N ALA A 91 -6.15 3.51 4.14
CA ALA A 91 -6.37 2.33 4.97
C ALA A 91 -7.82 2.21 5.44
N GLU A 92 -8.47 3.32 5.84
CA GLU A 92 -9.88 3.33 6.22
C GLU A 92 -10.78 2.87 5.07
N ARG A 93 -10.59 3.42 3.87
CA ARG A 93 -11.35 2.97 2.68
C ARG A 93 -11.10 1.50 2.35
N LEU A 94 -9.87 1.03 2.47
CA LEU A 94 -9.52 -0.37 2.23
C LEU A 94 -10.17 -1.31 3.23
N ILE A 95 -10.31 -0.88 4.49
CA ILE A 95 -11.01 -1.63 5.54
C ILE A 95 -12.49 -1.75 5.21
N GLU A 96 -13.14 -0.65 4.84
CA GLU A 96 -14.55 -0.63 4.43
C GLU A 96 -14.82 -1.53 3.21
N GLN A 97 -13.85 -1.61 2.29
CA GLN A 97 -13.93 -2.45 1.10
C GLN A 97 -13.53 -3.92 1.34
N GLY A 98 -13.13 -4.30 2.55
CA GLY A 98 -12.62 -5.65 2.83
C GLY A 98 -11.29 -5.99 2.17
N ARG A 99 -10.54 -4.99 1.68
CA ARG A 99 -9.27 -5.18 0.95
C ARG A 99 -8.02 -5.05 1.84
N MET A 100 -8.19 -4.56 3.07
CA MET A 100 -7.10 -4.45 4.06
C MET A 100 -6.77 -5.82 4.65
N GLN A 101 -5.48 -6.11 4.85
CA GLN A 101 -5.05 -7.36 5.50
C GLN A 101 -5.09 -7.27 7.02
N ALA A 102 -5.37 -8.39 7.69
CA ALA A 102 -5.59 -8.46 9.14
C ALA A 102 -4.44 -7.87 9.97
N LEU A 103 -3.19 -8.14 9.57
CA LEU A 103 -1.99 -7.61 10.25
C LEU A 103 -1.95 -6.08 10.21
N GLU A 104 -2.43 -5.48 9.13
CA GLU A 104 -2.35 -4.03 8.92
C GLU A 104 -3.46 -3.27 9.63
N ILE A 105 -4.59 -3.92 9.89
CA ILE A 105 -5.65 -3.39 10.76
C ILE A 105 -5.12 -3.23 12.18
N SER A 106 -4.38 -4.23 12.65
CA SER A 106 -3.69 -4.14 13.94
C SER A 106 -2.64 -3.01 13.94
N ALA A 107 -2.01 -2.72 12.80
CA ALA A 107 -1.05 -1.63 12.67
C ALA A 107 -1.69 -0.25 12.75
N ILE A 108 -2.81 -0.02 12.05
CA ILE A 108 -3.53 1.25 12.13
C ILE A 108 -4.21 1.44 13.50
N ALA A 109 -4.74 0.38 14.11
CA ALA A 109 -5.28 0.45 15.47
C ALA A 109 -4.22 0.84 16.52
N ARG A 110 -2.97 0.38 16.35
CA ARG A 110 -1.85 0.82 17.20
C ARG A 110 -1.51 2.30 17.02
N GLU A 111 -1.55 2.80 15.79
CA GLU A 111 -1.33 4.23 15.52
C GLU A 111 -2.40 5.10 16.18
N TYR A 112 -3.65 4.66 16.14
CA TYR A 112 -4.78 5.30 16.79
C TYR A 112 -4.62 5.39 18.30
N LYS A 113 -4.26 4.29 18.96
CA LYS A 113 -3.95 4.30 20.39
C LYS A 113 -2.79 5.23 20.73
N ARG A 114 -1.75 5.30 19.88
CA ARG A 114 -0.58 6.18 20.07
C ARG A 114 -0.95 7.66 20.02
N LYS A 115 -1.90 8.06 19.16
CA LYS A 115 -2.34 9.45 19.04
C LYS A 115 -3.18 9.93 20.24
N GLY A 116 -3.69 9.01 21.07
CA GLY A 116 -4.33 9.34 22.35
C GLY A 116 -5.67 10.07 22.25
N ASP A 117 -6.28 10.09 21.07
CA ASP A 117 -7.58 10.72 20.84
C ASP A 117 -8.72 9.70 21.12
N PRO A 118 -9.61 9.97 22.10
CA PRO A 118 -10.69 9.06 22.48
C PRO A 118 -11.66 8.74 21.32
N GLU A 119 -11.91 9.70 20.43
CA GLU A 119 -12.78 9.54 19.27
C GLU A 119 -12.16 8.55 18.25
N ILE A 120 -10.84 8.59 18.13
CA ILE A 120 -10.04 7.69 17.31
C ILE A 120 -10.00 6.26 17.90
N SER A 121 -10.10 6.10 19.23
CA SER A 121 -10.16 4.78 19.87
C SER A 121 -11.48 4.06 19.60
N VAL A 122 -12.61 4.78 19.54
CA VAL A 122 -13.91 4.24 19.10
C VAL A 122 -13.84 3.86 17.62
N LYS A 123 -13.24 4.73 16.80
CA LYS A 123 -13.01 4.47 15.36
C LYS A 123 -12.20 3.19 15.13
N SER A 124 -11.22 2.90 15.99
CA SER A 124 -10.41 1.68 15.91
C SER A 124 -11.22 0.39 16.11
N MET A 125 -12.14 0.38 17.09
CA MET A 125 -13.02 -0.76 17.35
C MET A 125 -14.07 -0.92 16.23
N ALA A 126 -14.59 0.20 15.73
CA ALA A 126 -15.51 0.20 14.59
C ALA A 126 -14.84 -0.38 13.33
N LEU A 127 -13.60 0.01 13.01
CA LEU A 127 -12.87 -0.52 11.85
C LEU A 127 -12.56 -2.01 11.96
N ILE A 128 -12.21 -2.51 13.15
CA ILE A 128 -12.04 -3.95 13.38
C ILE A 128 -13.37 -4.68 13.17
N SER A 129 -14.48 -4.12 13.68
CA SER A 129 -15.81 -4.72 13.50
C SER A 129 -16.27 -4.71 12.05
N VAL A 130 -16.04 -3.61 11.31
CA VAL A 130 -16.34 -3.51 9.87
C VAL A 130 -15.55 -4.57 9.11
N TRP A 131 -14.25 -4.68 9.38
CA TRP A 131 -13.42 -5.67 8.71
C TRP A 131 -13.88 -7.11 8.97
N LEU A 132 -14.23 -7.43 10.22
CA LEU A 132 -14.76 -8.75 10.58
C LEU A 132 -16.06 -9.03 9.82
N SER A 133 -16.95 -8.06 9.69
CA SER A 133 -18.23 -8.23 8.98
C SER A 133 -18.11 -8.43 7.48
N VAL A 134 -17.05 -7.92 6.84
CA VAL A 134 -16.87 -8.01 5.37
C VAL A 134 -15.97 -9.17 4.94
N ASN A 135 -15.31 -9.86 5.88
CA ASN A 135 -14.40 -10.98 5.61
C ASN A 135 -14.80 -12.31 6.30
N THR A 136 -16.02 -12.39 6.84
CA THR A 136 -16.66 -13.63 7.32
C THR A 136 -17.46 -14.33 6.23
#